data_AF-A0A183N8A6-F1
#
_entry.id   AF-A0A183N8A6-F1
#
_cell.length_a   1.000
_cell.length_b   1.000
_cell.length_c   1.000
_cell.angle_alpha   90.00
_cell.angle_beta   90.00
_cell.angle_gamma   90.00
#
_symmetry.space_group_name_H-M   'P 1'
#
loop_
_entity.id
_entity.type
_entity.pdbx_description
1 polymer ?
#
loop_
_entity_poly.entity_id
_entity_poly.type
_entity_poly.pdbx_seq_one_letter_code
_entity_poly.pdbx_strand_id
1 'polypeptide(L)'
;MKTSTSEGKHGIQWTARNQLDDLDFADDLALLSRTHEQMQMKTASVAAVSASVGLSIHKRKTKVLKFKVENNNPITLDGETLENVESFTYLGSIIDEQGDSDADVKARIGKARTAF
;
A
#
# COMPACT_ATOMS: atom_id res chain seq x y z
N MET A 1 -23.71 -19.08 -7.10
CA MET A 1 -22.60 -19.20 -6.13
C MET A 1 -21.52 -20.04 -6.79
N LYS A 2 -20.42 -19.42 -7.24
CA LYS A 2 -19.28 -20.13 -7.83
C LYS A 2 -18.23 -20.32 -6.74
N THR A 3 -17.94 -21.56 -6.41
CA THR A 3 -16.89 -21.96 -5.47
C THR A 3 -15.53 -21.83 -6.15
N SER A 4 -14.64 -21.04 -5.56
CA SER A 4 -13.25 -20.92 -6.02
C SER A 4 -12.46 -22.13 -5.51
N THR A 5 -11.96 -22.93 -6.45
CA THR A 5 -11.09 -24.08 -6.21
C THR A 5 -9.64 -23.63 -6.24
N SER A 6 -8.88 -23.91 -5.18
CA SER A 6 -7.56 -24.55 -5.27
C SER A 6 -6.89 -24.73 -3.89
N GLU A 7 -6.52 -25.97 -3.58
CA GLU A 7 -5.76 -26.41 -2.40
C GLU A 7 -4.25 -26.09 -2.52
N GLY A 8 -3.91 -24.91 -3.06
CA GLY A 8 -2.53 -24.42 -3.18
C GLY A 8 -2.32 -23.18 -2.32
N LYS A 9 -1.11 -22.97 -1.80
CA LYS A 9 -0.74 -21.68 -1.19
C LYS A 9 -0.65 -20.63 -2.29
N HIS A 10 -1.68 -19.79 -2.42
CA HIS A 10 -1.70 -18.65 -3.35
C HIS A 10 -1.03 -17.43 -2.73
N GLY A 11 0.19 -17.60 -2.22
CA GLY A 11 0.95 -16.53 -1.60
C GLY A 11 2.46 -16.71 -1.80
N ILE A 12 3.16 -15.60 -1.99
CA ILE A 12 4.61 -15.60 -2.14
C ILE A 12 5.24 -15.87 -0.76
N GLN A 13 5.85 -17.05 -0.59
CA GLN A 13 6.51 -17.45 0.65
C GLN A 13 7.95 -16.92 0.70
N TRP A 14 8.25 -15.99 1.61
CA TRP A 14 9.63 -15.65 1.99
C TRP A 14 9.89 -16.06 3.45
N THR A 15 11.06 -16.65 3.70
CA THR A 15 11.48 -17.19 5.00
C THR A 15 11.56 -16.12 6.11
N ALA A 16 10.69 -16.26 7.13
CA ALA A 16 10.78 -15.93 8.56
C ALA A 16 11.38 -14.61 9.09
N ARG A 17 11.87 -13.66 8.27
CA ARG A 17 12.38 -12.35 8.76
C ARG A 17 11.77 -11.12 8.09
N ASN A 18 11.04 -11.30 7.00
CA ASN A 18 10.42 -10.22 6.25
C ASN A 18 8.92 -10.52 6.13
N GLN A 19 8.15 -10.16 7.15
CA GLN A 19 6.70 -10.19 7.05
C GLN A 19 6.24 -8.93 6.32
N LEU A 20 5.57 -9.13 5.18
CA LEU A 20 4.77 -8.11 4.51
C LEU A 20 3.33 -8.42 4.87
N ASP A 21 2.68 -7.50 5.58
CA ASP A 21 1.22 -7.53 5.69
C ASP A 21 0.71 -6.89 4.40
N ASP A 22 0.21 -7.74 3.50
CA ASP A 22 -0.38 -7.33 2.24
C ASP A 22 -1.90 -7.34 2.37
N LEU A 23 -2.52 -6.31 1.83
CA LEU A 23 -3.96 -6.21 1.63
C LEU A 23 -4.13 -6.21 0.12
N ASP A 24 -4.22 -7.38 -0.51
CA ASP A 24 -4.39 -7.44 -1.96
C ASP A 24 -5.88 -7.25 -2.32
N PHE A 25 -6.20 -6.10 -2.92
CA PHE A 25 -7.35 -5.95 -3.81
C PHE A 25 -6.81 -6.12 -5.25
N ALA A 26 -7.60 -6.63 -6.18
CA ALA A 26 -7.11 -7.24 -7.44
C ALA A 26 -5.99 -6.49 -8.21
N ASP A 27 -5.98 -5.15 -8.17
CA ASP A 27 -4.94 -4.31 -8.81
C ASP A 27 -4.22 -3.35 -7.83
N ASP A 28 -4.56 -3.35 -6.53
CA ASP A 28 -4.05 -2.41 -5.53
C ASP A 28 -3.24 -3.13 -4.45
N LEU A 29 -1.97 -2.72 -4.30
CA LEU A 29 -0.99 -3.28 -3.37
C LEU A 29 -0.55 -2.21 -2.34
N ALA A 30 -0.52 -2.58 -1.06
CA ALA A 30 -0.03 -1.72 0.02
C ALA A 30 1.17 -2.36 0.73
N LEU A 31 2.30 -1.64 0.81
CA LEU A 31 3.54 -2.15 1.42
C LEU A 31 3.88 -1.37 2.69
N LEU A 32 3.92 -2.05 3.83
CA LEU A 32 4.33 -1.47 5.11
C LEU A 32 5.83 -1.68 5.36
N SER A 33 6.54 -0.65 5.81
CA SER A 33 7.98 -0.70 6.11
C SER A 33 8.32 0.13 7.35
N ARG A 34 9.39 -0.24 8.06
CA ARG A 34 9.84 0.48 9.26
C ARG A 34 10.91 1.54 8.95
N THR A 35 11.68 1.36 7.88
CA THR A 35 12.74 2.29 7.49
C THR A 35 12.58 2.77 6.06
N HIS A 36 13.21 3.90 5.75
CA HIS A 36 13.25 4.45 4.38
C HIS A 36 13.97 3.48 3.42
N GLU A 37 15.06 2.84 3.84
CA GLU A 37 15.77 1.87 3.00
C GLU A 37 14.89 0.66 2.67
N GLN A 38 14.11 0.18 3.64
CA GLN A 38 13.16 -0.90 3.40
C GLN A 38 12.09 -0.49 2.39
N MET A 39 11.58 0.74 2.50
CA MET A 39 10.58 1.27 1.59
C MET A 39 11.12 1.38 0.15
N GLN A 40 12.33 1.89 -0.03
CA GLN A 40 12.99 1.97 -1.33
C GLN A 40 13.26 0.57 -1.91
N MET A 41 13.77 -0.36 -1.08
CA MET A 41 14.05 -1.74 -1.49
C MET A 41 12.79 -2.49 -1.93
N LYS A 42 11.69 -2.36 -1.18
CA LYS A 42 10.42 -2.97 -1.54
C LYS A 42 9.83 -2.39 -2.82
N THR A 43 9.91 -1.07 -3.00
CA THR A 43 9.45 -0.39 -4.23
C THR A 43 10.21 -0.93 -5.46
N ALA A 44 11.54 -1.03 -5.38
CA ALA A 44 12.36 -1.59 -6.45
C ALA A 44 12.08 -3.08 -6.69
N SER A 45 11.90 -3.86 -5.62
CA SER A 45 11.60 -5.29 -5.71
C SER A 45 10.26 -5.55 -6.40
N VAL A 46 9.21 -4.82 -6.02
CA VAL A 46 7.88 -4.97 -6.63
C VAL A 46 7.91 -4.54 -8.10
N ALA A 47 8.66 -3.49 -8.44
CA ALA A 47 8.84 -3.08 -9.83
C ALA A 47 9.49 -4.17 -10.68
N ALA A 48 10.58 -4.77 -10.18
CA ALA A 48 11.28 -5.84 -10.87
C ALA A 48 10.41 -7.10 -11.03
N VAL A 49 9.70 -7.51 -9.98
CA VAL A 49 8.81 -8.68 -10.02
C VAL A 49 7.63 -8.44 -10.95
N SER A 50 7.00 -7.26 -10.88
CA SER A 50 5.89 -6.88 -11.78
C SER A 50 6.33 -6.94 -13.25
N ALA A 51 7.48 -6.34 -13.57
CA ALA A 51 8.02 -6.36 -14.92
C ALA A 51 8.30 -7.79 -15.42
N SER A 52 8.76 -8.70 -14.55
CA SER A 52 9.04 -10.09 -14.92
C SER A 52 7.80 -10.90 -15.31
N VAL A 53 6.62 -10.49 -14.82
CA VAL A 53 5.32 -11.08 -15.18
C VAL A 53 4.53 -10.24 -16.18
N GLY A 54 5.15 -9.22 -16.78
CA GLY A 54 4.52 -8.36 -17.79
C GLY A 54 3.55 -7.31 -17.22
N LEU A 55 3.60 -7.03 -15.92
CA LEU A 55 2.85 -5.96 -15.28
C LEU A 55 3.67 -4.68 -15.18
N SER A 56 2.98 -3.55 -15.06
CA SER A 56 3.62 -2.24 -14.89
C SER A 56 3.03 -1.50 -13.69
N ILE A 57 3.90 -0.85 -12.91
CA ILE A 57 3.46 -0.03 -11.78
C ILE A 57 3.04 1.34 -12.32
N HIS A 58 1.83 1.76 -11.98
CA HIS A 58 1.33 3.07 -12.35
C HIS A 58 1.90 4.16 -11.43
N LYS A 59 3.11 4.64 -11.74
CA LYS A 59 3.90 5.58 -10.92
C LYS A 59 3.11 6.77 -10.35
N ARG A 60 2.24 7.40 -11.16
CA ARG A 60 1.42 8.55 -10.71
C ARG A 60 0.36 8.20 -9.66
N LYS A 61 -0.10 6.94 -9.63
CA LYS A 61 -1.10 6.45 -8.67
C LYS A 61 -0.42 5.91 -7.40
N THR A 62 0.83 5.47 -7.51
CA THR A 62 1.62 5.04 -6.35
C THR A 62 1.92 6.24 -5.46
N LYS A 63 1.47 6.17 -4.21
CA LYS A 63 1.70 7.19 -3.18
C LYS A 63 2.55 6.63 -2.05
N VAL A 64 3.26 7.51 -1.36
CA VAL A 64 4.03 7.19 -0.16
C VAL A 64 3.37 7.92 1.02
N LEU A 65 2.92 7.16 2.01
CA LEU A 65 2.54 7.72 3.32
C LEU A 65 3.66 7.46 4.31
N LYS A 66 4.04 8.47 5.08
CA LYS A 66 5.05 8.35 6.14
C LYS A 66 4.39 8.59 7.50
N PHE A 67 4.56 7.65 8.42
CA PHE A 67 4.02 7.73 9.77
C PHE A 67 5.11 8.12 10.76
N LYS A 68 5.00 9.29 11.41
CA LYS A 68 5.91 9.71 12.50
C LYS A 68 7.42 9.65 12.16
N VAL A 69 7.79 9.82 10.89
CA VAL A 69 9.18 9.77 10.43
C VAL A 69 9.59 11.14 9.89
N GLU A 70 10.63 11.74 10.48
CA GLU A 70 11.20 13.03 10.05
C GLU A 70 12.05 12.94 8.77
N ASN A 71 12.16 11.75 8.16
CA ASN A 71 12.98 11.54 6.98
C ASN A 71 12.27 12.02 5.70
N ASN A 72 12.75 13.15 5.17
CA ASN A 72 12.26 13.77 3.94
C ASN A 72 12.88 13.19 2.66
N ASN A 73 13.71 12.15 2.74
CA ASN A 73 14.26 11.51 1.56
C ASN A 73 13.12 10.98 0.68
N PRO A 74 13.15 11.27 -0.63
CA PRO A 74 12.15 10.77 -1.56
C PRO A 74 12.28 9.25 -1.72
N ILE A 75 11.18 8.61 -2.08
CA ILE A 75 11.20 7.27 -2.66
C ILE A 75 11.13 7.44 -4.16
N THR A 76 11.97 6.72 -4.89
CA THR A 76 12.01 6.79 -6.35
C THR A 76 11.66 5.46 -6.99
N LEU A 77 11.00 5.53 -8.14
CA LEU A 77 10.67 4.38 -8.97
C LEU A 77 11.07 4.72 -10.42
N ASP A 78 12.03 3.97 -10.96
CA ASP A 78 12.63 4.20 -12.28
C ASP A 78 13.10 5.65 -12.50
N GLY A 79 13.67 6.26 -11.45
CA GLY A 79 14.15 7.66 -11.47
C GLY A 79 13.07 8.72 -11.26
N GLU A 80 11.79 8.36 -11.17
CA GLU A 80 10.70 9.27 -10.83
C GLU A 80 10.45 9.27 -9.32
N THR A 81 10.35 10.45 -8.72
CA THR A 81 9.96 10.60 -7.31
C THR A 81 8.49 10.30 -7.14
N LEU A 82 8.16 9.40 -6.21
CA LEU A 82 6.79 9.11 -5.81
C LEU A 82 6.25 10.22 -4.91
N GLU A 83 4.97 10.54 -5.05
CA GLU A 83 4.32 11.59 -4.26
C GLU A 83 4.17 11.14 -2.80
N ASN A 84 4.65 11.97 -1.88
CA ASN A 84 4.32 11.82 -0.46
C ASN A 84 2.95 12.43 -0.21
N VAL A 85 2.07 11.70 0.48
CA VAL A 85 0.74 12.16 0.86
C VAL A 85 0.61 12.15 2.37
N GLU A 86 -0.21 13.04 2.92
CA GLU A 86 -0.53 13.10 4.36
C GLU A 86 -1.66 12.12 4.73
N SER A 87 -2.50 11.75 3.75
CA SER A 87 -3.52 10.73 3.91
C SER A 87 -3.81 10.02 2.59
N PHE A 88 -4.30 8.79 2.67
CA PHE A 88 -4.83 8.07 1.52
C PHE A 88 -6.04 7.24 1.93
N THR A 89 -6.94 7.02 0.97
CA THR A 89 -8.09 6.12 1.17
C THR A 89 -7.74 4.76 0.58
N TYR A 90 -7.81 3.73 1.42
CA TYR A 90 -7.58 2.35 1.02
C TYR A 90 -8.75 1.48 1.46
N LEU A 91 -9.41 0.85 0.49
CA LEU A 91 -10.63 0.05 0.69
C LEU A 91 -11.74 0.77 1.48
N GLY A 92 -11.86 2.07 1.24
CA GLY A 92 -12.85 2.91 1.91
C GLY A 92 -12.47 3.34 3.33
N SER A 93 -11.32 2.91 3.84
CA SER A 93 -10.75 3.40 5.10
C SER A 93 -9.78 4.54 4.84
N ILE A 94 -9.86 5.60 5.62
CA ILE A 94 -8.87 6.69 5.58
C ILE A 94 -7.69 6.30 6.47
N ILE A 95 -6.49 6.37 5.91
CA ILE A 95 -5.23 6.18 6.62
C ILE A 95 -4.45 7.49 6.50
N ASP A 96 -4.11 8.11 7.62
CA ASP A 96 -3.36 9.36 7.67
C ASP A 96 -2.00 9.20 8.35
N GLU A 97 -1.19 10.25 8.26
CA GLU A 97 0.15 10.33 8.85
C GLU A 97 0.12 10.39 10.39
N GLN A 98 -1.04 10.63 11.01
CA GLN A 98 -1.25 10.57 12.46
C GLN A 98 -1.54 9.15 12.94
N GLY A 99 -1.86 8.25 12.01
CA GLY A 99 -2.05 6.82 12.24
C GLY A 99 -3.17 6.54 13.24
N ASP A 100 -4.06 7.52 13.42
CA ASP A 100 -5.27 7.39 14.21
C ASP A 100 -6.45 7.04 13.31
N SER A 101 -7.59 6.76 13.92
CA SER A 101 -8.84 6.43 13.21
C SER A 101 -9.82 7.60 13.16
N ASP A 102 -9.46 8.78 13.66
CA ASP A 102 -10.40 9.88 13.87
C ASP A 102 -10.93 10.39 12.53
N ALA A 103 -10.04 10.53 11.54
CA ALA A 103 -10.40 10.93 10.19
C ALA A 103 -11.36 9.93 9.53
N ASP A 104 -11.05 8.63 9.63
CA ASP A 104 -11.88 7.55 9.08
C ASP A 104 -13.27 7.51 9.74
N VAL A 105 -13.34 7.58 11.08
CA VAL A 105 -14.59 7.56 11.84
C VAL A 105 -15.47 8.75 11.45
N LYS A 106 -14.91 9.97 11.38
CA LYS A 106 -15.65 11.17 10.97
C LYS A 106 -16.19 11.02 9.55
N ALA A 107 -15.38 10.51 8.62
CA ALA A 107 -15.80 10.31 7.23
C ALA A 107 -16.93 9.27 7.12
N ARG A 108 -16.86 8.16 7.86
CA ARG A 108 -17.91 7.13 7.88
C ARG A 108 -19.23 7.65 8.45
N ILE A 109 -19.19 8.41 9.55
CA ILE A 109 -20.37 9.05 10.13
C ILE A 109 -21.00 10.04 9.14
N GLY A 110 -20.18 10.86 8.46
CA GLY A 110 -20.65 11.80 7.44
C GLY A 110 -21.36 11.10 6.29
N LYS A 111 -20.78 10.02 5.75
CA LYS A 111 -21.40 9.22 4.68
C LYS A 111 -22.73 8.61 5.12
N ALA A 112 -22.82 8.08 6.34
CA ALA A 112 -24.05 7.51 6.88
C ALA A 112 -25.17 8.57 7.01
N ARG A 113 -24.85 9.78 7.49
CA ARG A 113 -25.82 10.89 7.63
C ARG A 113 -26.38 11.40 6.31
N THR A 114 -25.66 11.23 5.19
CA THR A 114 -26.15 11.62 3.86
C THR A 114 -27.00 10.53 3.23
N ALA A 115 -26.81 9.27 3.64
CA ALA A 115 -27.48 8.11 3.06
C ALA A 115 -28.85 7.80 3.71
N PHE A 116 -29.08 8.26 4.94
CA PHE A 116 -30.30 8.02 5.74
C PHE A 116 -30.82 9.32 6.33
#